data_AF-A0A537J9Y7-F1
#
_entry.id   AF-A0A537J9Y7-F1
#
_cell.length_a   1.000
_cell.length_b   1.000
_cell.length_c   1.000
_cell.angle_alpha   90.00
_cell.angle_beta   90.00
_cell.angle_gamma   90.00
#
_symmetry.space_group_name_H-M   'P 1'
#
loop_
_entity.id
_entity.type
_entity.pdbx_description
1 polymer ?
#
loop_
_entity_poly.entity_id
_entity_poly.type
_entity_poly.pdbx_seq_one_letter_code
_entity_poly.pdbx_strand_id
1 'polypeptide(L)'
;MQILLGVIFHFIGGFASGSFYVPYKKVRGWHWENYWIVGGLFSWLIVPPIAAWLTVPHFREIISQTDASTFWWTYFWGVLWGVGGLMYGLGMRYLGMSLGNSVLLGFTSAFGALVPSIYYNFHSVPGKTTFNDLLSTSWGRIVLVGVVLCLLGIYICGRAGVMKEKELSEEKKKESIKEFSLVKGLIVCIISGILSACFNYGIEAGSHMAEVANQMWKSAHPAESINFLYRNNVTYVVLLWGGLTTNFVWCMMLNARNKSFGDYTNSKANLARNYFFSALAGTTWF
;
A
#
# COMPACT_ATOMS: atom_id res chain seq x y z
N MET A 1 -6.15 23.34 -16.06
CA MET A 1 -5.75 22.10 -16.77
C MET A 1 -5.12 21.08 -15.82
N GLN A 2 -4.07 21.43 -15.05
CA GLN A 2 -3.32 20.48 -14.20
C GLN A 2 -4.14 19.84 -13.07
N ILE A 3 -5.06 20.58 -12.42
CA ILE A 3 -5.91 20.03 -11.35
C ILE A 3 -6.84 18.92 -11.88
N LEU A 4 -7.45 19.13 -13.06
CA LEU A 4 -8.34 18.14 -13.67
C LEU A 4 -7.58 16.85 -14.02
N LEU A 5 -6.37 16.98 -14.58
CA LEU A 5 -5.49 15.83 -14.83
C LEU A 5 -5.12 15.12 -13.53
N GLY A 6 -4.83 15.86 -12.45
CA GLY A 6 -4.59 15.30 -11.13
C GLY A 6 -5.77 14.46 -10.63
N VAL A 7 -7.01 14.96 -10.76
CA VAL A 7 -8.22 14.22 -10.40
C VAL A 7 -8.40 12.97 -11.27
N ILE A 8 -8.17 13.06 -12.58
CA ILE A 8 -8.25 11.93 -13.50
C ILE A 8 -7.23 10.85 -13.13
N PHE A 9 -5.98 11.22 -12.85
CA PHE A 9 -4.94 10.27 -12.45
C PHE A 9 -5.25 9.61 -11.10
N HIS A 10 -5.80 10.37 -10.13
CA HIS A 10 -6.27 9.78 -8.88
C HIS A 10 -7.43 8.80 -9.10
N PHE A 11 -8.35 9.11 -10.02
CA PHE A 11 -9.46 8.21 -10.36
C PHE A 11 -8.95 6.91 -11.01
N ILE A 12 -8.01 7.01 -11.95
CA ILE A 12 -7.39 5.85 -12.60
C ILE A 12 -6.65 5.00 -11.57
N GLY A 13 -5.83 5.62 -10.71
CA GLY A 13 -5.11 4.92 -9.64
C GLY A 13 -6.06 4.26 -8.64
N GLY A 14 -7.14 4.94 -8.24
CA GLY A 14 -8.17 4.38 -7.38
C GLY A 14 -8.91 3.20 -8.03
N PHE A 15 -9.21 3.28 -9.32
CA PHE A 15 -9.81 2.18 -10.07
C PHE A 15 -8.86 0.97 -10.18
N ALA A 16 -7.59 1.20 -10.49
CA ALA A 16 -6.56 0.15 -10.53
C ALA A 16 -6.41 -0.53 -9.15
N SER A 17 -6.25 0.27 -8.08
CA SER A 17 -6.17 -0.21 -6.69
C SER A 17 -7.46 -0.91 -6.20
N GLY A 18 -8.63 -0.54 -6.70
CA GLY A 18 -9.88 -1.24 -6.39
C GLY A 18 -10.05 -2.56 -7.16
N SER A 19 -9.40 -2.70 -8.31
CA SER A 19 -9.63 -3.80 -9.26
C SER A 19 -8.47 -4.78 -9.41
N PHE A 20 -7.28 -4.51 -8.86
CA PHE A 20 -6.09 -5.36 -9.00
C PHE A 20 -6.29 -6.81 -8.53
N TYR A 21 -7.25 -7.06 -7.62
CA TYR A 21 -7.58 -8.42 -7.17
C TYR A 21 -8.42 -9.22 -8.17
N VAL A 22 -9.07 -8.57 -9.14
CA VAL A 22 -9.99 -9.21 -10.10
C VAL A 22 -9.27 -10.25 -10.99
N PRO A 23 -8.08 -9.99 -11.55
CA PRO A 23 -7.34 -10.98 -12.33
C PRO A 23 -7.05 -12.28 -11.56
N TYR A 24 -6.82 -12.23 -10.23
CA TYR A 24 -6.59 -13.44 -9.43
C TYR A 24 -7.76 -14.44 -9.49
N LYS A 25 -9.00 -13.99 -9.73
CA LYS A 25 -10.16 -14.89 -9.92
C LYS A 25 -10.02 -15.79 -11.15
N LYS A 26 -9.12 -15.47 -12.08
CA LYS A 26 -8.87 -16.26 -13.30
C LYS A 26 -7.72 -17.25 -13.15
N VAL A 27 -6.96 -17.17 -12.06
CA VAL A 27 -5.94 -18.15 -11.67
C VAL A 27 -6.65 -19.41 -11.15
N ARG A 28 -6.26 -20.58 -11.65
CA ARG A 28 -6.91 -21.85 -11.33
C ARG A 28 -5.90 -22.92 -10.94
N GLY A 29 -6.24 -23.71 -9.93
CA GLY A 29 -5.43 -24.84 -9.48
C GLY A 29 -4.13 -24.44 -8.76
N TRP A 30 -4.03 -23.19 -8.31
CA TRP A 30 -2.93 -22.70 -7.47
C TRP A 30 -3.45 -22.33 -6.09
N HIS A 31 -2.64 -22.59 -5.08
CA HIS A 31 -2.84 -22.09 -3.73
C HIS A 31 -2.63 -20.57 -3.68
N TRP A 32 -3.19 -19.93 -2.64
CA TRP A 32 -3.18 -18.47 -2.49
C TRP A 32 -1.76 -17.91 -2.48
N GLU A 33 -0.88 -18.52 -1.70
CA GLU A 33 0.51 -18.11 -1.52
C GLU A 33 1.30 -18.15 -2.84
N ASN A 34 0.93 -19.03 -3.78
CA ASN A 34 1.59 -19.16 -5.07
C ASN A 34 1.23 -18.02 -6.01
N TYR A 35 -0.07 -17.75 -6.18
CA TYR A 35 -0.47 -16.67 -7.08
C TYR A 35 -0.21 -15.30 -6.48
N TRP A 36 -0.29 -15.17 -5.14
CA TRP A 36 -0.01 -13.95 -4.41
C TRP A 36 1.46 -13.57 -4.51
N ILE A 37 2.40 -14.50 -4.28
CA ILE A 37 3.82 -14.15 -4.39
C ILE A 37 4.23 -13.86 -5.82
N VAL A 38 3.71 -14.60 -6.81
CA VAL A 38 3.99 -14.29 -8.23
C VAL A 38 3.48 -12.89 -8.57
N GLY A 39 2.26 -12.53 -8.19
CA GLY A 39 1.79 -11.15 -8.39
C GLY A 39 2.61 -10.12 -7.60
N GLY A 40 3.00 -10.45 -6.36
CA GLY A 40 3.87 -9.63 -5.52
C GLY A 40 5.25 -9.38 -6.13
N LEU A 41 5.84 -10.34 -6.86
CA LEU A 41 7.08 -10.12 -7.62
C LEU A 41 6.88 -9.03 -8.69
N PHE A 42 5.74 -9.01 -9.37
CA PHE A 42 5.44 -7.93 -10.31
C PHE A 42 5.23 -6.61 -9.58
N SER A 43 4.39 -6.59 -8.55
CA SER A 43 4.07 -5.40 -7.77
C SER A 43 5.27 -4.73 -7.10
N TRP A 44 6.21 -5.53 -6.59
CA TRP A 44 7.20 -5.03 -5.62
C TRP A 44 8.66 -5.20 -6.08
N LEU A 45 8.93 -6.11 -7.03
CA LEU A 45 10.29 -6.38 -7.52
C LEU A 45 10.51 -5.93 -8.96
N ILE A 46 9.54 -6.14 -9.86
CA ILE A 46 9.73 -5.95 -11.30
C ILE A 46 9.23 -4.58 -11.76
N VAL A 47 7.97 -4.25 -11.51
CA VAL A 47 7.35 -3.02 -12.02
C VAL A 47 7.96 -1.75 -11.39
N PRO A 48 8.25 -1.68 -10.07
CA PRO A 48 8.81 -0.47 -9.48
C PRO A 48 10.17 -0.06 -10.07
N PRO A 49 11.16 -0.97 -10.23
CA PRO A 49 12.41 -0.62 -10.90
C PRO A 49 12.25 -0.28 -12.38
N ILE A 50 11.29 -0.91 -13.09
CA ILE A 50 10.98 -0.54 -14.49
C ILE A 50 10.42 0.88 -14.54
N ALA A 51 9.47 1.22 -13.68
CA ALA A 51 8.91 2.56 -13.59
C ALA A 51 10.00 3.58 -13.23
N ALA A 52 10.85 3.29 -12.24
CA ALA A 52 11.98 4.13 -11.90
C ALA A 52 12.97 4.28 -13.05
N TRP A 53 13.26 3.23 -13.81
CA TRP A 53 14.13 3.28 -14.98
C TRP A 53 13.56 4.13 -16.12
N LEU A 54 12.26 4.05 -16.36
CA LEU A 54 11.58 4.82 -17.40
C LEU A 54 11.44 6.30 -17.04
N THR A 55 11.38 6.64 -15.76
CA THR A 55 11.08 8.02 -15.31
C THR A 55 12.26 8.74 -14.71
N VAL A 56 13.14 8.06 -13.96
CA VAL A 56 14.22 8.65 -13.17
C VAL A 56 15.58 8.24 -13.76
N PRO A 57 16.27 9.13 -14.49
CA PRO A 57 17.63 8.87 -14.95
C PRO A 57 18.53 8.52 -13.77
N HIS A 58 19.41 7.53 -13.96
CA HIS A 58 20.40 7.11 -12.96
C HIS A 58 19.81 6.70 -11.60
N PHE A 59 18.54 6.24 -11.52
CA PHE A 59 17.92 5.87 -10.24
C PHE A 59 18.74 4.85 -9.42
N ARG A 60 19.47 3.96 -10.10
CA ARG A 60 20.37 2.99 -9.44
C ARG A 60 21.51 3.66 -8.70
N GLU A 61 22.08 4.72 -9.28
CA GLU A 61 23.15 5.50 -8.67
C GLU A 61 22.61 6.24 -7.44
N ILE A 62 21.42 6.85 -7.55
CA ILE A 62 20.72 7.50 -6.43
C ILE A 62 20.58 6.52 -5.26
N ILE A 63 20.07 5.31 -5.51
CA ILE A 63 19.92 4.29 -4.45
C ILE A 63 21.29 3.89 -3.88
N SER A 64 22.31 3.68 -4.72
CA SER A 64 23.63 3.25 -4.27
C SER A 64 24.40 4.29 -3.46
N GLN A 65 24.12 5.58 -3.69
CA GLN A 65 24.74 6.71 -2.98
C GLN A 65 23.92 7.16 -1.77
N THR A 66 22.74 6.56 -1.55
CA THR A 66 21.92 6.85 -0.39
C THR A 66 22.62 6.38 0.88
N ASP A 67 22.60 7.20 1.92
CA ASP A 67 23.19 6.82 3.20
C ASP A 67 22.49 5.58 3.79
N ALA A 68 23.26 4.77 4.52
CA ALA A 68 22.75 3.50 5.05
C ALA A 68 21.55 3.66 5.99
N SER A 69 21.44 4.79 6.70
CA SER A 69 20.34 5.05 7.62
C SER A 69 19.05 5.30 6.85
N THR A 70 19.06 6.20 5.86
CA THR A 70 17.92 6.47 4.97
C THR A 70 17.47 5.19 4.28
N PHE A 71 18.41 4.43 3.69
CA PHE A 71 18.08 3.16 3.04
C PHE A 71 17.41 2.19 4.02
N TRP A 72 18.00 1.99 5.20
CA TRP A 72 17.49 1.07 6.21
C TRP A 72 16.10 1.45 6.69
N TRP A 73 15.86 2.74 7.01
CA TRP A 73 14.56 3.18 7.48
C TRP A 73 13.48 3.10 6.40
N THR A 74 13.78 3.46 5.14
CA THR A 74 12.85 3.26 4.02
C THR A 74 12.47 1.79 3.87
N TYR A 75 13.46 0.89 3.89
CA TYR A 75 13.24 -0.54 3.81
C TYR A 75 12.45 -1.09 5.00
N PHE A 76 12.81 -0.70 6.23
CA PHE A 76 12.18 -1.14 7.47
C PHE A 76 10.69 -0.78 7.52
N TRP A 77 10.34 0.45 7.15
CA TRP A 77 8.94 0.84 7.05
C TRP A 77 8.18 0.05 5.99
N GLY A 78 8.85 -0.31 4.89
CA GLY A 78 8.36 -1.27 3.90
C GLY A 78 8.08 -2.66 4.47
N VAL A 79 8.96 -3.19 5.31
CA VAL A 79 8.78 -4.48 6.00
C VAL A 79 7.51 -4.46 6.86
N LEU A 80 7.34 -3.41 7.68
CA LEU A 80 6.15 -3.22 8.53
C LEU A 80 4.87 -3.08 7.70
N TRP A 81 4.94 -2.31 6.61
CA TRP A 81 3.84 -2.23 5.64
C TRP A 81 3.47 -3.60 5.06
N GLY A 82 4.46 -4.41 4.71
CA GLY A 82 4.25 -5.78 4.25
C GLY A 82 3.50 -6.66 5.26
N VAL A 83 3.78 -6.50 6.56
CA VAL A 83 3.03 -7.18 7.64
C VAL A 83 1.58 -6.69 7.65
N GLY A 84 1.37 -5.37 7.55
CA GLY A 84 0.05 -4.76 7.43
C GLY A 84 -0.77 -5.36 6.27
N GLY A 85 -0.15 -5.51 5.09
CA GLY A 85 -0.76 -6.11 3.90
C GLY A 85 -1.17 -7.58 4.08
N LEU A 86 -0.38 -8.40 4.80
CA LEU A 86 -0.77 -9.77 5.12
C LEU A 86 -1.96 -9.81 6.10
N MET A 87 -1.97 -8.91 7.09
CA MET A 87 -3.06 -8.80 8.05
C MET A 87 -4.35 -8.27 7.43
N TYR A 88 -4.27 -7.48 6.35
CA TYR A 88 -5.44 -7.01 5.60
C TYR A 88 -6.31 -8.19 5.14
N GLY A 89 -5.70 -9.21 4.53
CA GLY A 89 -6.43 -10.40 4.07
C GLY A 89 -7.13 -11.15 5.21
N LEU A 90 -6.48 -11.23 6.37
CA LEU A 90 -7.05 -11.82 7.59
C LEU A 90 -8.21 -10.97 8.16
N GLY A 91 -8.07 -9.65 8.12
CA GLY A 91 -9.12 -8.71 8.55
C GLY A 91 -10.39 -8.87 7.71
N MET A 92 -10.24 -8.95 6.38
CA MET A 92 -11.38 -9.19 5.48
C MET A 92 -12.02 -10.57 5.71
N ARG A 93 -11.23 -11.57 6.10
CA ARG A 93 -11.73 -12.92 6.42
C ARG A 93 -12.57 -12.96 7.69
N TYR A 94 -12.31 -12.09 8.67
CA TYR A 94 -13.07 -12.03 9.93
C TYR A 94 -14.23 -11.03 9.94
N LEU A 95 -14.10 -9.88 9.27
CA LEU A 95 -15.12 -8.82 9.27
C LEU A 95 -15.89 -8.68 7.96
N GLY A 96 -15.39 -9.26 6.87
CA GLY A 96 -15.92 -9.03 5.54
C GLY A 96 -15.40 -7.74 4.91
N MET A 97 -15.62 -7.62 3.60
CA MET A 97 -15.10 -6.51 2.80
C MET A 97 -15.62 -5.13 3.22
N SER A 98 -16.88 -5.02 3.69
CA SER A 98 -17.47 -3.72 4.03
C SER A 98 -16.89 -3.15 5.34
N LEU A 99 -17.08 -3.88 6.44
CA LEU A 99 -16.64 -3.44 7.76
C LEU A 99 -15.11 -3.45 7.87
N GLY A 100 -14.46 -4.49 7.31
CA GLY A 100 -13.00 -4.61 7.30
C GLY A 100 -12.31 -3.42 6.63
N ASN A 101 -12.71 -3.08 5.40
CA ASN A 101 -12.11 -1.96 4.66
C ASN A 101 -12.36 -0.62 5.34
N SER A 102 -13.55 -0.41 5.90
CA SER A 102 -13.87 0.83 6.60
C SER A 102 -12.88 1.06 7.76
N VAL A 103 -12.76 0.09 8.67
CA VAL A 103 -11.87 0.22 9.84
C VAL A 103 -10.42 0.38 9.39
N LEU A 104 -9.95 -0.49 8.50
CA LEU A 104 -8.55 -0.52 8.07
C LEU A 104 -8.13 0.78 7.36
N LEU A 105 -8.94 1.25 6.40
CA LEU A 105 -8.67 2.51 5.68
C LEU A 105 -8.77 3.71 6.61
N GLY A 106 -9.59 3.65 7.67
CA GLY A 106 -9.70 4.72 8.67
C GLY A 106 -8.40 4.90 9.42
N PHE A 107 -7.87 3.81 9.97
CA PHE A 107 -6.58 3.84 10.66
C PHE A 107 -5.44 4.18 9.70
N THR A 108 -5.40 3.59 8.51
CA THR A 108 -4.35 3.86 7.52
C THR A 108 -4.31 5.34 7.14
N SER A 109 -5.46 5.95 6.84
CA SER A 109 -5.55 7.36 6.44
C SER A 109 -5.18 8.29 7.59
N ALA A 110 -5.71 8.06 8.80
CA ALA A 110 -5.44 8.92 9.95
C ALA A 110 -3.98 8.85 10.39
N PHE A 111 -3.45 7.64 10.56
CA PHE A 111 -2.06 7.43 10.99
C PHE A 111 -1.09 7.84 9.88
N GLY A 112 -1.41 7.55 8.61
CA GLY A 112 -0.60 7.94 7.46
C GLY A 112 -0.45 9.45 7.36
N ALA A 113 -1.56 10.19 7.48
CA ALA A 113 -1.56 11.66 7.33
C ALA A 113 -0.95 12.40 8.53
N LEU A 114 -1.24 11.96 9.76
CA LEU A 114 -0.95 12.77 10.96
C LEU A 114 0.37 12.41 11.63
N VAL A 115 0.76 11.14 11.68
CA VAL A 115 1.92 10.71 12.48
C VAL A 115 3.24 11.34 12.03
N PRO A 116 3.56 11.48 10.72
CA PRO A 116 4.79 12.17 10.32
C PRO A 116 4.82 13.61 10.83
N SER A 117 3.71 14.34 10.72
CA SER A 117 3.61 15.72 11.18
C SER A 117 3.71 15.84 12.70
N ILE A 118 3.13 14.89 13.45
CA ILE A 118 3.27 14.80 14.91
C ILE A 118 4.73 14.52 15.28
N TYR A 119 5.38 13.58 14.61
CA TYR A 119 6.79 13.24 14.84
C TYR A 119 7.69 14.46 14.66
N TYR A 120 7.55 15.22 13.57
CA TYR A 120 8.35 16.42 13.31
C TYR A 120 8.05 17.58 14.24
N ASN A 121 6.94 17.55 14.98
CA ASN A 121 6.67 18.51 16.04
C ASN A 121 7.63 18.32 17.24
N PHE A 122 8.03 17.08 17.51
CA PHE A 122 8.98 16.73 18.58
C PHE A 122 10.42 16.60 18.09
N HIS A 123 10.60 16.19 16.83
CA HIS A 123 11.89 16.03 16.17
C HIS A 123 11.98 16.98 14.98
N SER A 124 12.15 18.27 15.25
CA SER A 124 12.13 19.29 14.19
C SER A 124 13.22 19.06 13.14
N VAL A 125 12.80 18.95 11.88
CA VAL A 125 13.67 18.85 10.72
C VAL A 125 13.30 19.95 9.74
N PRO A 126 14.26 20.79 9.29
CA PRO A 126 13.98 21.86 8.34
C PRO A 126 13.28 21.36 7.07
N GLY A 127 12.23 22.08 6.64
CA GLY A 127 11.47 21.75 5.43
C GLY A 127 10.44 20.63 5.59
N LYS A 128 10.29 20.04 6.78
CA LYS A 128 9.24 19.07 7.09
C LYS A 128 8.04 19.74 7.74
N THR A 129 6.85 19.29 7.35
CA THR A 129 5.59 19.77 7.93
C THR A 129 5.43 19.26 9.36
N THR A 130 5.19 20.16 10.30
CA THR A 130 4.86 19.82 11.69
C THR A 130 3.35 19.83 11.93
N PHE A 131 2.92 19.21 13.02
CA PHE A 131 1.51 19.27 13.43
C PHE A 131 1.07 20.70 13.77
N ASN A 132 1.96 21.53 14.31
CA ASN A 132 1.69 22.95 14.53
C ASN A 132 1.44 23.70 13.21
N ASP A 133 2.14 23.36 12.12
CA ASP A 133 1.89 23.94 10.80
C ASP A 133 0.48 23.59 10.30
N LEU A 134 0.03 22.35 10.53
CA LEU A 134 -1.33 21.92 10.18
C LEU A 134 -2.41 22.73 10.92
N LEU A 135 -2.16 23.12 12.18
CA LEU A 135 -3.10 23.90 12.99
C LEU A 135 -3.05 25.41 12.71
N SER A 136 -1.87 25.94 12.40
CA SER A 136 -1.64 27.37 12.29
C SER A 136 -1.90 27.92 10.88
N THR A 137 -1.68 27.11 9.83
CA THR A 137 -1.78 27.55 8.43
C THR A 137 -3.15 27.27 7.82
N SER A 138 -3.57 28.11 6.88
CA SER A 138 -4.86 27.94 6.18
C SER A 138 -4.91 26.64 5.37
N TRP A 139 -3.83 26.29 4.66
CA TRP A 139 -3.77 25.04 3.90
C TRP A 139 -3.75 23.81 4.82
N GLY A 140 -3.08 23.90 5.97
CA GLY A 140 -3.01 22.85 6.97
C GLY A 140 -4.38 22.51 7.56
N ARG A 141 -5.16 23.55 7.89
CA ARG A 141 -6.54 23.38 8.38
C ARG A 141 -7.44 22.71 7.34
N ILE A 142 -7.25 23.00 6.05
CA ILE A 142 -7.98 22.33 4.97
C ILE A 142 -7.64 20.83 4.95
N VAL A 143 -6.36 20.47 5.10
CA VAL A 143 -5.93 19.06 5.22
C VAL A 143 -6.60 18.39 6.43
N LEU A 144 -6.61 19.03 7.59
CA LEU A 144 -7.27 18.50 8.80
C LEU A 144 -8.78 18.31 8.61
N VAL A 145 -9.47 19.26 7.98
CA VAL A 145 -10.89 19.11 7.63
C VAL A 145 -11.09 17.91 6.70
N GLY A 146 -10.21 17.73 5.71
CA GLY A 146 -10.23 16.55 4.82
C GLY A 146 -10.07 15.24 5.58
N VAL A 147 -9.14 15.18 6.55
CA VAL A 147 -8.95 13.99 7.42
C VAL A 147 -10.21 13.74 8.25
N VAL A 148 -10.81 14.76 8.86
CA VAL A 148 -12.05 14.63 9.64
C VAL A 148 -13.20 14.11 8.76
N LEU A 149 -13.38 14.68 7.57
CA LEU A 149 -14.41 14.23 6.62
C LEU A 149 -14.19 12.78 6.18
N CYS A 150 -12.93 12.38 5.93
CA CYS A 150 -12.58 11.00 5.61
C CYS A 150 -12.94 10.04 6.76
N LEU A 151 -12.58 10.39 7.99
CA LEU A 151 -12.90 9.61 9.19
C LEU A 151 -14.41 9.52 9.43
N LEU A 152 -15.16 10.59 9.19
CA LEU A 152 -16.63 10.58 9.27
C LEU A 152 -17.24 9.67 8.22
N GLY A 153 -16.78 9.73 6.96
CA GLY A 153 -17.25 8.83 5.90
C GLY A 153 -17.02 7.36 6.27
N ILE A 154 -15.83 7.06 6.79
CA ILE A 154 -15.45 5.72 7.27
C ILE A 154 -16.30 5.27 8.45
N TYR A 155 -16.59 6.16 9.40
CA TYR A 155 -17.50 5.88 10.51
C TYR A 155 -18.91 5.56 10.03
N ILE A 156 -19.45 6.32 9.07
CA ILE A 156 -20.77 6.09 8.49
C ILE A 156 -20.81 4.73 7.77
N CYS A 157 -19.81 4.42 6.93
CA CYS A 157 -19.69 3.12 6.26
C CYS A 157 -19.56 1.96 7.26
N GLY A 158 -18.74 2.13 8.31
CA GLY A 158 -18.59 1.15 9.39
C GLY A 158 -19.90 0.92 10.14
N ARG A 159 -20.64 1.99 10.48
CA ARG A 159 -21.97 1.90 11.10
C ARG A 159 -22.96 1.16 10.21
N ALA A 160 -23.01 1.47 8.93
CA ALA A 160 -23.85 0.76 7.98
C ALA A 160 -23.50 -0.73 7.90
N GLY A 161 -22.20 -1.07 7.92
CA GLY A 161 -21.72 -2.44 8.02
C GLY A 161 -22.20 -3.15 9.29
N VAL A 162 -22.06 -2.51 10.45
CA VAL A 162 -22.55 -3.06 11.74
C VAL A 162 -24.06 -3.22 11.76
N MET A 163 -24.82 -2.27 11.20
CA MET A 163 -26.28 -2.36 11.11
C MET A 163 -26.71 -3.54 10.23
N LYS A 164 -26.12 -3.66 9.04
CA LYS A 164 -26.32 -4.82 8.15
C LYS A 164 -26.03 -6.13 8.89
N GLU A 165 -24.92 -6.20 9.62
CA GLU A 165 -24.60 -7.43 10.36
C GLU A 165 -25.51 -7.66 11.57
N LYS A 166 -26.15 -6.65 12.16
CA LYS A 166 -27.16 -6.88 13.20
C LYS A 166 -28.47 -7.42 12.63
N GLU A 167 -28.79 -7.10 11.39
CA GLU A 167 -30.04 -7.51 10.71
C GLU A 167 -29.96 -8.93 10.12
N LEU A 168 -28.76 -9.43 9.81
CA LEU A 168 -28.59 -10.79 9.32
C LEU A 168 -28.71 -11.84 10.44
N SER A 169 -29.43 -12.93 10.16
CA SER A 169 -29.42 -14.11 11.03
C SER A 169 -28.03 -14.75 11.09
N GLU A 170 -27.72 -15.45 12.18
CA GLU A 170 -26.42 -16.14 12.35
C GLU A 170 -26.12 -17.14 11.22
N GLU A 171 -27.15 -17.74 10.63
CA GLU A 171 -27.04 -18.61 9.47
C GLU A 171 -26.59 -17.83 8.21
N LYS A 172 -27.20 -16.68 7.93
CA LYS A 172 -26.82 -15.81 6.79
C LYS A 172 -25.45 -15.16 6.96
N LYS A 173 -25.03 -14.89 8.20
CA LYS A 173 -23.66 -14.44 8.50
C LYS A 173 -22.63 -15.51 8.18
N LYS A 174 -22.91 -16.77 8.55
CA LYS A 174 -22.01 -17.90 8.27
C LYS A 174 -22.01 -18.32 6.80
N GLU A 175 -23.11 -18.11 6.07
CA GLU A 175 -23.15 -18.27 4.60
C GLU A 175 -22.24 -17.28 3.89
N SER A 176 -22.18 -16.04 4.36
CA SER A 176 -21.36 -15.00 3.74
C SER A 176 -19.89 -15.05 4.19
N ILE A 177 -19.62 -15.35 5.47
CA ILE A 177 -18.27 -15.42 6.04
C ILE A 177 -18.17 -16.57 7.04
N LYS A 178 -17.56 -17.69 6.62
CA LYS A 178 -17.44 -18.91 7.45
C LYS A 178 -16.74 -18.70 8.80
N GLU A 179 -15.83 -17.73 8.89
CA GLU A 179 -15.01 -17.48 10.07
C GLU A 179 -15.28 -16.12 10.72
N PHE A 180 -16.49 -15.58 10.55
CA PHE A 180 -16.82 -14.26 11.08
C PHE A 180 -16.49 -14.13 12.57
N SER A 181 -15.74 -13.09 12.93
CA SER A 181 -15.41 -12.77 14.31
C SER A 181 -15.18 -11.27 14.47
N LEU A 182 -16.13 -10.60 15.12
CA LEU A 182 -16.08 -9.15 15.28
C LEU A 182 -14.84 -8.68 16.07
N VAL A 183 -14.59 -9.26 17.24
CA VAL A 183 -13.47 -8.82 18.10
C VAL A 183 -12.12 -9.11 17.45
N LYS A 184 -11.90 -10.34 16.97
CA LYS A 184 -10.64 -10.71 16.30
C LYS A 184 -10.42 -9.87 15.05
N GLY A 185 -11.46 -9.71 14.25
CA GLY A 185 -11.41 -8.93 13.04
C GLY A 185 -11.10 -7.46 13.30
N LEU A 186 -11.70 -6.84 14.33
CA LEU A 186 -11.40 -5.44 14.68
C LEU A 186 -9.95 -5.27 15.12
N ILE A 187 -9.45 -6.15 15.99
CA ILE A 187 -8.03 -6.12 16.42
C ILE A 187 -7.10 -6.23 15.21
N VAL A 188 -7.36 -7.20 14.32
CA VAL A 188 -6.54 -7.42 13.11
C VAL A 188 -6.61 -6.22 12.17
N CYS A 189 -7.79 -5.65 11.92
CA CYS A 189 -7.94 -4.49 11.04
C CYS A 189 -7.29 -3.22 11.61
N ILE A 190 -7.34 -3.00 12.93
CA ILE A 190 -6.67 -1.86 13.57
C ILE A 190 -5.15 -1.98 13.40
N ILE A 191 -4.57 -3.13 13.77
CA ILE A 191 -3.13 -3.35 13.64
C ILE A 191 -2.72 -3.27 12.16
N SER A 192 -3.47 -3.90 11.27
CA SER A 192 -3.24 -3.84 9.82
C SER A 192 -3.28 -2.42 9.29
N GLY A 193 -4.24 -1.59 9.72
CA GLY A 193 -4.35 -0.20 9.28
C GLY A 193 -3.18 0.66 9.76
N ILE A 194 -2.76 0.52 11.02
CA ILE A 194 -1.59 1.23 11.56
C ILE A 194 -0.32 0.79 10.82
N LEU A 195 -0.10 -0.51 10.62
CA LEU A 195 1.05 -1.01 9.87
C LEU A 195 0.99 -0.61 8.39
N SER A 196 -0.20 -0.49 7.81
CA SER A 196 -0.34 -0.02 6.42
C SER A 196 0.06 1.45 6.27
N ALA A 197 -0.13 2.27 7.32
CA ALA A 197 0.35 3.65 7.34
C ALA A 197 1.89 3.75 7.25
N CYS A 198 2.62 2.69 7.61
CA CYS A 198 4.08 2.63 7.44
C CYS A 198 4.53 2.82 5.99
N PHE A 199 3.66 2.59 4.99
CA PHE A 199 3.99 2.95 3.61
C PHE A 199 4.31 4.45 3.49
N ASN A 200 3.48 5.32 4.09
CA ASN A 200 3.74 6.75 4.05
C ASN A 200 5.00 7.12 4.84
N TYR A 201 5.29 6.40 5.94
CA TYR A 201 6.49 6.63 6.74
C TYR A 201 7.76 6.21 5.98
N GLY A 202 7.67 5.15 5.16
CA GLY A 202 8.75 4.75 4.27
C GLY A 202 9.02 5.77 3.16
N ILE A 203 7.97 6.34 2.58
CA ILE A 203 8.09 7.45 1.61
C ILE A 203 8.80 8.64 2.26
N GLU A 204 8.36 8.98 3.48
CA GLU A 204 8.90 10.09 4.24
C GLU A 204 10.37 9.88 4.62
N ALA A 205 10.71 8.68 5.11
CA ALA A 205 12.08 8.29 5.40
C ALA A 205 12.97 8.32 4.15
N GLY A 206 12.44 7.90 3.00
CA GLY A 206 13.17 7.89 1.73
C GLY A 206 13.11 9.20 0.94
N SER A 207 12.66 10.29 1.57
CA SER A 207 12.49 11.60 0.91
C SER A 207 13.79 12.18 0.37
N HIS A 208 14.95 11.84 0.94
CA HIS A 208 16.24 12.28 0.41
C HIS A 208 16.50 11.74 -1.00
N MET A 209 16.20 10.47 -1.26
CA MET A 209 16.31 9.88 -2.60
C MET A 209 15.41 10.60 -3.62
N ALA A 210 14.18 10.90 -3.22
CA ALA A 210 13.23 11.64 -4.05
C ALA A 210 13.71 13.08 -4.32
N GLU A 211 14.38 13.73 -3.35
CA GLU A 211 14.91 15.07 -3.55
C GLU A 211 16.10 15.08 -4.51
N VAL A 212 17.01 14.10 -4.44
CA VAL A 212 18.10 13.95 -5.43
C VAL A 212 17.52 13.79 -6.83
N ALA A 213 16.53 12.92 -7.01
CA ALA A 213 15.84 12.74 -8.29
C ALA A 213 15.17 14.05 -8.78
N ASN A 214 14.55 14.80 -7.87
CA ASN A 214 13.92 16.08 -8.15
C ASN A 214 14.92 17.14 -8.62
N GLN A 215 16.07 17.26 -7.94
CA GLN A 215 17.11 18.23 -8.28
C GLN A 215 17.79 17.91 -9.61
N MET A 216 18.06 16.64 -9.89
CA MET A 216 18.56 16.20 -11.19
C MET A 216 17.59 16.57 -12.32
N TRP A 217 16.29 16.31 -12.13
CA TRP A 217 15.29 16.66 -13.11
C TRP A 217 15.17 18.17 -13.33
N LYS A 218 15.14 18.97 -12.26
CA LYS A 218 15.10 20.45 -12.35
C LYS A 218 16.31 21.03 -13.05
N SER A 219 17.50 20.47 -12.80
CA SER A 219 18.73 20.89 -13.48
C SER A 219 18.66 20.67 -15.00
N ALA A 220 18.00 19.60 -15.44
CA ALA A 220 17.76 19.32 -16.86
C ALA A 220 16.59 20.13 -17.45
N HIS A 221 15.72 20.72 -16.62
CA HIS A 221 14.51 21.46 -17.03
C HIS A 221 14.44 22.83 -16.35
N PRO A 222 15.38 23.75 -16.62
CA PRO A 222 15.49 25.03 -15.89
C PRO A 222 14.31 25.99 -16.12
N ALA A 223 13.52 25.77 -17.17
CA ALA A 223 12.31 26.56 -17.46
C ALA A 223 11.09 26.17 -16.60
N GLU A 224 11.15 25.03 -15.90
CA GLU A 224 10.06 24.51 -15.09
C GLU A 224 10.20 24.92 -13.62
N SER A 225 9.11 25.38 -13.00
CA SER A 225 9.08 25.76 -11.58
C SER A 225 8.43 24.70 -10.67
N ILE A 226 8.01 23.58 -11.25
CA ILE A 226 7.32 22.49 -10.54
C ILE A 226 8.30 21.47 -9.95
N ASN A 227 7.83 20.69 -8.99
CA ASN A 227 8.53 19.48 -8.56
C ASN A 227 8.34 18.36 -9.57
N PHE A 228 9.35 17.51 -9.70
CA PHE A 228 9.32 16.39 -10.60
C PHE A 228 8.25 15.37 -10.18
N LEU A 229 7.32 15.08 -11.09
CA LEU A 229 6.15 14.22 -10.83
C LEU A 229 6.53 12.81 -10.35
N TYR A 230 7.55 12.21 -10.95
CA TYR A 230 7.93 10.82 -10.70
C TYR A 230 9.08 10.67 -9.69
N ARG A 231 9.40 11.72 -8.93
CA ARG A 231 10.52 11.73 -7.99
C ARG A 231 10.46 10.59 -6.96
N ASN A 232 9.26 10.17 -6.56
CA ASN A 232 9.10 9.10 -5.55
C ASN A 232 9.33 7.69 -6.11
N ASN A 233 9.42 7.51 -7.42
CA ASN A 233 9.62 6.18 -8.01
C ASN A 233 10.90 5.50 -7.51
N VAL A 234 11.96 6.29 -7.22
CA VAL A 234 13.19 5.76 -6.63
C VAL A 234 12.98 5.26 -5.19
N THR A 235 12.21 6.01 -4.39
CA THR A 235 11.88 5.65 -3.02
C THR A 235 11.00 4.39 -2.96
N TYR A 236 10.05 4.27 -3.90
CA TYR A 236 9.18 3.10 -3.99
C TYR A 236 9.95 1.80 -4.22
N VAL A 237 11.06 1.83 -4.96
CA VAL A 237 11.89 0.63 -5.16
C VAL A 237 12.36 0.05 -3.83
N VAL A 238 13.02 0.87 -3.00
CA VAL A 238 13.58 0.42 -1.71
C VAL A 238 12.49 0.04 -0.72
N LEU A 239 11.41 0.83 -0.66
CA LEU A 239 10.28 0.58 0.22
C LEU A 239 9.61 -0.75 -0.12
N LEU A 240 9.31 -0.98 -1.39
CA LEU A 240 8.61 -2.19 -1.84
C LEU A 240 9.47 -3.44 -1.70
N TRP A 241 10.80 -3.35 -1.73
CA TRP A 241 11.67 -4.47 -1.34
C TRP A 241 11.47 -4.90 0.12
N GLY A 242 11.21 -3.95 1.02
CA GLY A 242 10.83 -4.27 2.39
C GLY A 242 9.52 -5.05 2.45
N GLY A 243 8.49 -4.57 1.75
CA GLY A 243 7.20 -5.24 1.67
C GLY A 243 7.26 -6.63 1.02
N LEU A 244 8.08 -6.76 -0.02
CA LEU A 244 8.41 -8.02 -0.69
C LEU A 244 9.04 -9.00 0.29
N THR A 245 9.97 -8.57 1.12
CA THR A 245 10.67 -9.46 2.07
C THR A 245 9.68 -10.14 3.01
N THR A 246 8.79 -9.37 3.62
CA THR A 246 7.75 -9.92 4.52
C THR A 246 6.85 -10.91 3.78
N ASN A 247 6.33 -10.52 2.62
CA ASN A 247 5.42 -11.35 1.85
C ASN A 247 6.10 -12.61 1.31
N PHE A 248 7.35 -12.50 0.87
CA PHE A 248 8.15 -13.61 0.37
C PHE A 248 8.39 -14.64 1.48
N VAL A 249 8.88 -14.21 2.64
CA VAL A 249 9.10 -15.09 3.79
C VAL A 249 7.81 -15.82 4.17
N TRP A 250 6.70 -15.08 4.30
CA TRP A 250 5.41 -15.67 4.64
C TRP A 250 4.91 -16.68 3.59
N CYS A 251 4.99 -16.31 2.31
CA CYS A 251 4.57 -17.20 1.22
C CYS A 251 5.46 -18.45 1.13
N MET A 252 6.77 -18.34 1.35
CA MET A 252 7.67 -19.50 1.37
C MET A 252 7.34 -20.45 2.54
N MET A 253 7.04 -19.90 3.72
CA MET A 253 6.57 -20.69 4.86
C MET A 253 5.26 -21.42 4.57
N LEU A 254 4.29 -20.72 3.95
CA LEU A 254 3.02 -21.35 3.54
C LEU A 254 3.21 -22.39 2.45
N ASN A 255 4.05 -22.13 1.45
CA ASN A 255 4.35 -23.10 0.38
C ASN A 255 4.90 -24.41 0.95
N ALA A 256 5.81 -24.31 1.93
CA ALA A 256 6.36 -25.47 2.62
C ALA A 256 5.30 -26.21 3.46
N ARG A 257 4.51 -25.46 4.25
CA ARG A 257 3.48 -26.02 5.14
C ARG A 257 2.34 -26.70 4.37
N ASN A 258 1.87 -26.06 3.29
CA ASN A 258 0.75 -26.53 2.48
C ASN A 258 1.20 -27.46 1.35
N LYS A 259 2.52 -27.67 1.17
CA LYS A 259 3.11 -28.48 0.11
C LYS A 259 2.70 -28.02 -1.30
N SER A 260 2.59 -26.71 -1.51
CA SER A 260 2.09 -26.11 -2.75
C SER A 260 3.19 -25.72 -3.75
N PHE A 261 4.47 -25.98 -3.47
CA PHE A 261 5.56 -25.72 -4.43
C PHE A 261 5.35 -26.41 -5.79
N GLY A 262 4.65 -27.55 -5.81
CA GLY A 262 4.32 -28.26 -7.05
C GLY A 262 3.42 -27.47 -8.01
N ASP A 263 2.67 -26.47 -7.52
CA ASP A 263 1.75 -25.70 -8.36
C ASP A 263 2.48 -24.92 -9.46
N TYR A 264 3.72 -24.48 -9.19
CA TYR A 264 4.52 -23.69 -10.15
C TYR A 264 4.93 -24.50 -11.39
N THR A 265 4.94 -25.83 -11.28
CA THR A 265 5.38 -26.77 -12.33
C THR A 265 4.29 -27.76 -12.71
N ASN A 266 3.08 -27.66 -12.14
CA ASN A 266 1.99 -28.59 -12.40
C ASN A 266 1.41 -28.39 -13.80
N SER A 267 1.83 -29.23 -14.75
CA SER A 267 1.38 -29.22 -16.14
C SER A 267 -0.10 -29.53 -16.34
N LYS A 268 -0.80 -30.04 -15.32
CA LYS A 268 -2.27 -30.22 -15.35
C LYS A 268 -3.01 -28.87 -15.28
N ALA A 269 -2.35 -27.83 -14.76
CA ALA A 269 -2.86 -26.47 -14.76
C ALA A 269 -2.32 -25.69 -15.98
N ASN A 270 -3.07 -24.70 -16.44
CA ASN A 270 -2.57 -23.78 -17.47
C ASN A 270 -1.62 -22.76 -16.83
N LEU A 271 -0.33 -23.13 -16.74
CA LEU A 271 0.69 -22.33 -16.05
C LEU A 271 0.86 -20.94 -16.67
N ALA A 272 0.95 -20.84 -18.00
CA ALA A 272 1.09 -19.56 -18.70
C ALA A 272 -0.04 -18.59 -18.35
N ARG A 273 -1.27 -19.09 -18.30
CA ARG A 273 -2.45 -18.32 -17.89
C ARG A 273 -2.36 -17.88 -16.43
N ASN A 274 -1.93 -18.75 -15.52
CA ASN A 274 -1.80 -18.41 -14.11
C ASN A 274 -0.73 -17.33 -13.89
N TYR A 275 0.45 -17.49 -14.48
CA TYR A 275 1.51 -16.47 -14.45
C TYR A 275 1.04 -15.14 -15.05
N PHE A 276 0.35 -15.16 -16.19
CA PHE A 276 -0.18 -13.95 -16.82
C PHE A 276 -1.17 -13.21 -15.92
N PHE A 277 -2.16 -13.90 -15.34
CA PHE A 277 -3.15 -13.25 -14.48
C PHE A 277 -2.57 -12.79 -13.14
N SER A 278 -1.61 -13.52 -12.57
CA SER A 278 -0.85 -13.05 -11.41
C SER A 278 -0.02 -11.82 -11.75
N ALA A 279 0.68 -11.81 -12.88
CA ALA A 279 1.44 -10.65 -13.35
C ALA A 279 0.53 -9.44 -13.60
N LEU A 280 -0.64 -9.65 -14.23
CA LEU A 280 -1.62 -8.59 -14.47
C LEU A 280 -2.17 -8.01 -13.17
N ALA A 281 -2.48 -8.86 -12.18
CA ALA A 281 -2.88 -8.40 -10.85
C ALA A 281 -1.77 -7.57 -10.21
N GLY A 282 -0.54 -8.09 -10.27
CA GLY A 282 0.62 -7.44 -9.65
C GLY A 282 0.96 -6.09 -10.27
N THR A 283 0.95 -6.00 -11.59
CA THR A 283 1.20 -4.77 -12.35
C THR A 283 0.08 -3.75 -12.17
N THR A 284 -1.18 -4.18 -12.12
CA THR A 284 -2.33 -3.27 -11.87
C THR A 284 -2.31 -2.71 -10.44
N TRP A 285 -1.68 -3.41 -9.49
CA TRP A 285 -1.57 -2.93 -8.12
C TRP A 285 -0.59 -1.76 -7.97
N PHE A 286 0.49 -1.76 -8.76
CA PHE A 286 1.52 -0.71 -8.75
C PHE A 286 1.06 0.51 -9.55
#